data_AF-A0A640YC95-F1
#
_entry.id   AF-A0A640YC95-F1
#
_cell.length_a   1.000
_cell.length_b   1.000
_cell.length_c   1.000
_cell.angle_alpha   90.00
_cell.angle_beta   90.00
_cell.angle_gamma   90.00
#
_symmetry.space_group_name_H-M   'P 1'
#
loop_
_entity.id
_entity.type
_entity.pdbx_description
1 polymer ?
#
loop_
_entity_poly.entity_id
_entity_poly.type
_entity_poly.pdbx_seq_one_letter_code
_entity_poly.pdbx_strand_id
1 'polypeptide(L)'
;MEASGVAAFPARHGECRSCSTFCDKLIEPRDCLVMRCPYLWSYVDGPSGRRYMGCVQKVFRAEIDIAGFEAAERNGGFGGIKMTGEPLPQCQFRVEPAFAGDGPSHTCLNPSFFDINDPAELDLRTGLPLAG
;
A
#
# COMPACT_ATOMS: atom_id res chain seq x y z
N MET A 1 -4.69 21.75 28.05
CA MET A 1 -5.34 20.91 27.03
C MET A 1 -4.23 20.21 26.29
N GLU A 2 -3.77 19.10 26.84
CA GLU A 2 -2.62 18.34 26.36
C GLU A 2 -3.05 17.40 25.24
N ALA A 3 -2.36 17.45 24.11
CA ALA A 3 -2.49 16.48 23.04
C ALA A 3 -1.84 15.17 23.53
N SER A 4 -2.66 14.17 23.86
CA SER A 4 -2.19 12.82 24.13
C SER A 4 -1.45 12.27 22.91
N GLY A 5 -0.15 12.10 23.05
CA GLY A 5 0.68 11.41 22.06
C GLY A 5 0.22 9.97 21.90
N VAL A 6 -0.42 9.68 20.78
CA VAL A 6 -0.61 8.30 20.33
C VAL A 6 0.74 7.83 19.82
N ALA A 7 1.29 6.81 20.47
CA ALA A 7 2.50 6.14 20.02
C ALA A 7 2.30 5.66 18.58
N ALA A 8 3.09 6.18 17.64
CA ALA A 8 3.15 5.67 16.29
C ALA A 8 3.67 4.23 16.36
N PHE A 9 2.79 3.26 16.14
CA PHE A 9 3.22 1.87 15.94
C PHE A 9 3.88 1.81 14.56
N PRO A 10 5.13 1.34 14.44
CA PRO A 10 5.80 1.28 13.14
C PRO A 10 5.01 0.34 12.24
N ALA A 11 4.26 0.92 11.30
CA ALA A 11 3.57 0.15 10.30
C ALA A 11 4.62 -0.49 9.39
N ARG A 12 4.48 -1.78 9.10
CA ARG A 12 5.29 -2.40 8.04
C ARG A 12 4.70 -1.93 6.72
N HIS A 13 5.06 -0.72 6.29
CA HIS A 13 4.86 -0.06 4.99
C HIS A 13 3.45 -0.21 4.37
N GLY A 14 2.97 -1.44 4.11
CA GLY A 14 1.64 -1.77 3.62
C GLY A 14 0.65 -2.45 4.58
N GLU A 15 0.95 -2.71 5.86
CA GLU A 15 -0.03 -3.29 6.80
C GLU A 15 0.02 -2.74 8.23
N CYS A 16 -1.15 -2.69 8.88
CA CYS A 16 -1.33 -2.28 10.28
C CYS A 16 -2.15 -3.33 11.04
N ARG A 17 -1.62 -3.78 12.19
CA ARG A 17 -2.22 -4.81 13.04
C ARG A 17 -2.42 -4.36 14.50
N SER A 18 -2.41 -3.05 14.76
CA SER A 18 -2.49 -2.51 16.14
C SER A 18 -3.86 -2.70 16.81
N CYS A 19 -4.93 -2.96 16.06
CA CYS A 19 -6.28 -3.27 16.57
C CYS A 19 -6.88 -4.44 15.78
N SER A 20 -8.01 -5.00 16.19
CA SER A 20 -8.61 -6.21 15.59
C SER A 20 -9.20 -6.01 14.19
N THR A 21 -9.24 -4.77 13.68
CA THR A 21 -9.73 -4.44 12.33
C THR A 21 -8.77 -4.89 11.23
N PHE A 22 -7.46 -4.88 11.51
CA PHE A 22 -6.37 -5.28 10.58
C PHE A 22 -6.46 -4.59 9.21
N CYS A 23 -5.66 -3.54 9.00
CA CYS A 23 -5.71 -2.76 7.77
C CYS A 23 -4.55 -3.10 6.83
N ASP A 24 -4.81 -3.09 5.53
CA ASP A 24 -3.82 -3.26 4.47
C ASP A 24 -3.89 -2.08 3.48
N LYS A 25 -2.74 -1.56 3.06
CA LYS A 25 -2.63 -0.57 1.97
C LYS A 25 -2.59 -1.33 0.65
N LEU A 26 -3.48 -0.97 -0.27
CA LEU A 26 -3.58 -1.54 -1.60
C LEU A 26 -3.25 -0.49 -2.66
N ILE A 27 -2.36 -0.83 -3.59
CA ILE A 27 -2.05 -0.04 -4.78
C ILE A 27 -3.02 -0.43 -5.89
N GLU A 28 -3.57 0.55 -6.59
CA GLU A 28 -4.34 0.31 -7.81
C GLU A 28 -3.42 0.27 -9.04
N PRO A 29 -3.28 -0.87 -9.74
CA PRO A 29 -2.42 -0.93 -10.93
C PRO A 29 -2.94 -0.05 -12.08
N ARG A 30 -4.25 0.18 -12.13
CA ARG A 30 -4.88 1.14 -13.07
C ARG A 30 -4.27 2.53 -12.94
N ASP A 31 -4.09 3.02 -11.72
CA ASP A 31 -3.58 4.37 -11.49
C ASP A 31 -2.11 4.49 -11.90
N CYS A 32 -1.33 3.42 -11.75
CA CYS A 32 0.04 3.36 -12.26
C CYS A 32 0.09 3.55 -13.80
N LEU A 33 -0.89 3.02 -14.53
CA LEU A 33 -1.01 3.19 -15.99
C LEU A 33 -1.51 4.59 -16.37
N VAL A 34 -2.56 5.08 -15.69
CA VAL A 34 -3.14 6.42 -15.93
C VAL A 34 -2.09 7.51 -15.70
N MET A 35 -1.31 7.40 -14.63
CA MET A 35 -0.22 8.32 -14.32
C MET A 35 1.03 8.14 -15.18
N ARG A 36 1.08 7.10 -16.03
CA ARG A 36 2.27 6.72 -16.80
C ARG A 36 3.50 6.60 -15.92
N CYS A 37 3.37 5.86 -14.82
CA CYS A 37 4.41 5.72 -13.81
C CYS A 37 5.73 5.27 -14.47
N PRO A 38 6.84 6.03 -14.34
CA PRO A 38 8.11 5.70 -14.99
C PRO A 38 8.75 4.42 -14.42
N TYR A 39 8.27 3.94 -13.27
CA TYR A 39 8.74 2.72 -12.63
C TYR A 39 7.85 1.50 -12.92
N LEU A 40 6.84 1.64 -13.77
CA LEU A 40 6.05 0.51 -14.25
C LEU A 40 6.77 -0.13 -15.44
N TRP A 41 7.21 -1.37 -15.29
CA TRP A 41 7.86 -2.13 -16.35
C TRP A 41 6.91 -3.19 -16.91
N SER A 42 7.19 -3.66 -18.14
CA SER A 42 6.53 -4.82 -18.72
C SER A 42 7.50 -5.72 -19.49
N TYR A 43 7.27 -7.03 -19.50
CA TYR A 43 7.98 -7.99 -20.37
C TYR A 43 7.02 -8.97 -21.03
N VAL A 44 7.50 -9.65 -22.08
CA VAL A 44 6.82 -10.79 -22.71
C VAL A 44 7.55 -12.06 -22.30
N ASP A 45 6.84 -13.00 -21.71
CA ASP A 45 7.38 -14.32 -21.40
C ASP A 45 7.55 -15.12 -22.70
N GLY A 46 8.78 -15.50 -23.02
CA GLY A 46 9.10 -16.15 -24.30
C GLY A 46 8.36 -17.47 -24.54
N PRO A 47 8.33 -18.40 -23.57
CA PRO A 47 7.63 -19.68 -23.72
C PRO A 47 6.10 -19.58 -23.83
N SER A 48 5.46 -18.71 -23.04
CA SER A 48 3.99 -18.60 -23.06
C SER A 48 3.46 -17.50 -23.99
N GLY A 49 4.30 -16.57 -24.43
CA GLY A 49 3.91 -15.36 -25.17
C GLY A 49 3.11 -14.35 -24.33
N ARG A 50 2.91 -14.59 -23.03
CA ARG A 50 2.11 -13.73 -22.16
C ARG A 50 2.88 -12.49 -21.76
N ARG A 51 2.16 -11.38 -21.60
CA ARG A 51 2.73 -10.11 -21.18
C ARG A 51 2.48 -9.88 -19.70
N TYR A 52 3.53 -9.54 -18.97
CA TYR A 52 3.45 -9.21 -17.56
C TYR A 52 3.88 -7.76 -17.33
N MET A 53 3.33 -7.15 -16.29
CA MET A 53 3.77 -5.85 -15.79
C MET A 53 4.05 -5.90 -14.29
N GLY A 54 4.93 -5.02 -13.83
CA GLY A 54 5.27 -4.90 -12.42
C GLY A 54 5.93 -3.57 -12.07
N CYS A 55 6.17 -3.36 -10.78
CA CYS A 55 6.86 -2.16 -10.28
C CYS A 55 8.36 -2.42 -10.13
N VAL A 56 9.21 -1.51 -10.63
CA VAL A 56 10.67 -1.56 -10.41
C VAL A 56 10.99 -1.36 -8.93
N GLN A 57 10.32 -0.41 -8.28
CA GLN A 57 10.52 -0.04 -6.88
C GLN A 57 9.96 -1.05 -5.87
N LYS A 58 9.33 -2.14 -6.36
CA LYS A 58 8.74 -3.20 -5.54
C LYS A 58 7.74 -2.72 -4.47
N VAL A 59 7.08 -1.58 -4.74
CA VAL A 59 5.92 -1.10 -3.96
C VAL A 59 4.90 -2.22 -3.83
N PHE A 60 4.61 -2.91 -4.94
CA PHE A 60 4.05 -4.25 -4.95
C PHE A 60 5.02 -5.22 -5.64
N ARG A 61 5.08 -6.45 -5.14
CA ARG A 61 5.95 -7.51 -5.68
C ARG A 61 5.28 -8.40 -6.72
N ALA A 62 3.95 -8.40 -6.79
CA ALA A 62 3.21 -9.22 -7.73
C ALA A 62 3.54 -8.83 -9.18
N GLU A 63 3.67 -9.85 -10.03
CA GLU A 63 3.70 -9.68 -11.49
C GLU A 63 2.29 -9.90 -12.02
N ILE A 64 1.80 -8.94 -12.81
CA ILE A 64 0.41 -8.91 -13.26
C ILE A 64 0.37 -9.31 -14.73
N ASP A 65 -0.38 -10.37 -15.05
CA ASP A 65 -0.69 -10.70 -16.44
C ASP A 65 -1.58 -9.61 -17.04
N ILE A 66 -1.08 -8.95 -18.09
CA ILE A 66 -1.75 -7.78 -18.68
C ILE A 66 -3.09 -8.18 -19.31
N ALA A 67 -3.17 -9.35 -19.95
CA ALA A 67 -4.40 -9.81 -20.56
C ALA A 67 -5.51 -10.05 -19.50
N GLY A 68 -5.15 -10.71 -18.40
CA GLY A 68 -6.05 -10.88 -17.24
C GLY A 68 -6.44 -9.56 -16.60
N PHE A 69 -5.49 -8.64 -16.45
CA PHE A 69 -5.75 -7.28 -15.96
C PHE A 69 -6.79 -6.56 -16.83
N GLU A 70 -6.54 -6.43 -18.13
CA GLU A 70 -7.46 -5.76 -19.06
C GLU A 70 -8.85 -6.41 -19.10
N ALA A 71 -8.92 -7.73 -18.94
CA ALA A 71 -10.20 -8.44 -18.85
C ALA A 71 -10.98 -8.10 -17.57
N ALA A 72 -10.31 -8.08 -16.41
CA ALA A 72 -10.94 -7.71 -15.14
C ALA A 72 -11.38 -6.24 -15.13
N GLU A 73 -10.58 -5.35 -15.72
CA GLU A 73 -10.87 -3.92 -15.85
C GLU A 73 -12.17 -3.64 -16.61
N ARG A 74 -12.50 -4.48 -17.62
CA ARG A 74 -13.78 -4.41 -18.35
C ARG A 74 -14.96 -4.94 -17.55
N ASN A 75 -14.72 -5.77 -16.52
CA ASN A 75 -15.74 -6.47 -15.75
C ASN A 75 -15.93 -5.91 -14.33
N GLY A 76 -15.60 -4.63 -14.12
CA GLY A 76 -15.78 -3.96 -12.82
C GLY A 76 -14.50 -3.55 -12.12
N GLY A 77 -13.34 -3.80 -12.72
CA GLY A 77 -12.03 -3.42 -12.18
C GLY A 77 -11.21 -4.63 -11.76
N PHE A 78 -9.88 -4.52 -11.88
CA PHE A 78 -8.95 -5.52 -11.38
C PHE A 78 -8.87 -5.54 -9.85
N GLY A 79 -9.05 -4.38 -9.22
CA GLY A 79 -8.92 -4.19 -7.77
C GLY A 79 -7.50 -3.87 -7.32
N GLY A 80 -7.37 -3.60 -6.02
CA GLY A 80 -6.10 -3.21 -5.42
C GLY A 80 -5.19 -4.41 -5.14
N ILE A 81 -3.89 -4.18 -5.26
CA ILE A 81 -2.84 -5.16 -4.90
C ILE A 81 -2.21 -4.74 -3.59
N LYS A 82 -2.08 -5.69 -2.66
CA LYS A 82 -1.41 -5.44 -1.39
C LYS A 82 0.00 -4.91 -1.58
N MET A 83 0.26 -3.79 -0.91
CA MET A 83 1.56 -3.15 -0.88
C MET A 83 2.53 -3.95 -0.02
N THR A 84 3.76 -4.09 -0.49
CA THR A 84 4.84 -4.86 0.14
C THR A 84 6.13 -4.05 0.35
N GLY A 85 6.20 -2.86 -0.24
CA GLY A 85 7.33 -1.93 -0.13
C GLY A 85 6.85 -0.50 0.14
N GLU A 86 7.77 0.45 0.22
CA GLU A 86 7.44 1.85 0.51
C GLU A 86 6.84 2.52 -0.72
N PRO A 87 5.68 3.18 -0.62
CA PRO A 87 5.13 3.94 -1.73
C PRO A 87 6.01 5.17 -2.00
N LEU A 88 6.11 5.56 -3.26
CA LEU A 88 6.67 6.87 -3.62
C LEU A 88 5.58 7.96 -3.45
N PRO A 89 5.94 9.25 -3.34
CA PRO A 89 4.97 10.33 -3.14
C PRO A 89 3.84 10.40 -4.17
N GLN A 90 4.10 9.94 -5.40
CA GLN A 90 3.10 9.88 -6.47
C GLN A 90 2.20 8.64 -6.43
N CYS A 91 2.58 7.58 -5.70
CA CYS A 91 1.85 6.33 -5.67
C CYS A 91 0.48 6.51 -5.02
N GLN A 92 -0.58 6.18 -5.77
CA GLN A 92 -1.94 6.16 -5.25
C GLN A 92 -2.20 4.81 -4.56
N PHE A 93 -2.63 4.86 -3.30
CA PHE A 93 -3.06 3.68 -2.56
C PHE A 93 -4.36 3.96 -1.79
N ARG A 94 -5.08 2.90 -1.46
CA ARG A 94 -6.23 2.93 -0.54
C ARG A 94 -5.95 2.04 0.66
N VAL A 95 -6.55 2.34 1.80
CA VAL A 95 -6.49 1.48 2.99
C VAL A 95 -7.78 0.66 3.06
N GLU A 96 -7.66 -0.66 3.16
CA GLU A 96 -8.80 -1.55 3.35
C GLU A 96 -8.73 -2.26 4.71
N PRO A 97 -9.83 -2.25 5.49
CA PRO A 97 -9.95 -3.07 6.68
C PRO A 97 -10.26 -4.53 6.30
N ALA A 98 -9.56 -5.48 6.93
CA ALA A 98 -9.79 -6.90 6.72
C ALA A 98 -10.99 -7.43 7.52
N PHE A 99 -11.25 -6.85 8.70
CA PHE A 99 -12.36 -7.26 9.57
C PHE A 99 -13.20 -6.05 10.00
N ALA A 100 -14.52 -6.17 9.86
CA ALA A 100 -15.47 -5.25 10.46
C ALA A 100 -15.90 -5.76 11.85
N GLY A 101 -16.07 -4.85 12.80
CA GLY A 101 -16.56 -5.16 14.14
C GLY A 101 -16.69 -3.92 15.00
N ASP A 102 -17.40 -4.07 16.12
CA ASP A 102 -17.66 -3.00 17.08
C ASP A 102 -17.00 -3.31 18.43
N GLY A 103 -16.80 -2.27 19.23
CA GLY A 103 -16.26 -2.37 20.59
C GLY A 103 -14.77 -2.04 20.71
N PRO A 104 -14.21 -2.11 21.93
CA PRO A 104 -12.89 -1.55 22.24
C PRO A 104 -11.73 -2.15 21.43
N SER A 105 -11.85 -3.40 20.98
CA SER A 105 -10.84 -4.10 20.18
C SER A 105 -10.79 -3.62 18.73
N HIS A 106 -11.87 -3.02 18.21
CA HIS A 106 -11.97 -2.49 16.84
C HIS A 106 -11.72 -0.97 16.78
N THR A 107 -11.56 -0.31 17.92
CA THR A 107 -11.14 1.10 17.98
C THR A 107 -9.73 1.25 17.41
N CYS A 108 -9.55 2.16 16.44
CA CYS A 108 -8.26 2.38 15.81
C CYS A 108 -7.22 2.88 16.83
N LEU A 109 -6.08 2.18 16.90
CA LEU A 109 -4.94 2.53 17.76
C LEU A 109 -3.76 3.14 16.98
N ASN A 110 -3.88 3.28 15.66
CA ASN A 110 -2.84 3.83 14.79
C ASN A 110 -3.47 4.67 13.65
N PRO A 111 -4.00 5.87 13.95
CA PRO A 111 -4.65 6.72 12.97
C PRO A 111 -3.68 7.29 11.92
N SER A 112 -2.38 7.41 12.24
CA SER A 112 -1.38 7.89 11.27
C SER A 112 -1.12 6.90 10.13
N PHE A 113 -1.51 5.63 10.26
CA PHE A 113 -1.41 4.65 9.17
C PHE A 113 -2.17 5.08 7.91
N PHE A 114 -3.20 5.90 8.06
CA PHE A 114 -4.02 6.40 6.94
C PHE A 114 -3.35 7.58 6.21
N ASP A 115 -2.28 8.15 6.76
CA ASP A 115 -1.55 9.25 6.14
C ASP A 115 -0.55 8.74 5.08
N ILE A 116 -0.40 9.53 4.01
CA ILE A 116 0.55 9.30 2.90
C ILE A 116 1.99 9.60 3.29
N ASN A 117 2.18 10.41 4.34
CA ASN A 117 3.47 10.84 4.85
C ASN A 117 3.72 10.20 6.21
N ASP A 118 3.65 8.87 6.33
CA ASP A 118 4.21 8.21 7.50
C ASP A 118 5.73 8.39 7.39
N PRO A 119 6.33 9.36 8.09
CA PRO A 119 7.73 9.65 7.89
C PRO A 119 8.50 8.45 8.42
N ALA A 120 9.41 7.94 7.58
CA ALA A 120 10.36 6.92 7.93
C ALA A 120 10.81 7.06 9.40
N GLU A 121 10.45 6.05 10.19
CA GLU A 121 10.96 5.71 11.51
C GLU A 121 11.40 6.93 12.36
N LEU A 122 10.52 7.43 13.24
CA LEU A 122 10.92 8.44 14.23
C LEU A 122 11.74 7.80 15.35
N ASP A 123 12.86 8.41 15.73
CA ASP A 123 13.58 8.05 16.95
C ASP A 123 12.71 8.38 18.16
N LEU A 124 12.22 7.34 18.85
CA LEU A 124 11.33 7.45 20.01
C LEU A 124 11.96 8.20 21.20
N ARG A 125 13.28 8.39 21.22
CA ARG A 125 13.97 9.16 22.26
C ARG A 125 14.01 10.65 21.97
N THR A 126 14.05 11.04 20.70
CA THR A 126 14.29 12.42 20.28
C THR A 126 13.10 13.03 19.50
N GLY A 127 12.18 12.21 19.01
CA GLY A 127 11.05 12.63 18.19
C GLY A 127 11.45 13.08 16.78
N LEU A 128 12.65 12.72 16.31
CA LEU A 128 13.21 13.13 15.02
C LEU A 128 13.19 11.98 14.00
N PRO A 129 13.07 12.23 12.68
CA PRO A 129 13.17 11.18 11.66
C PRO A 129 14.54 10.50 11.66
N LEU A 130 14.58 9.17 11.53
CA LEU A 130 15.81 8.37 11.49
C LEU A 130 16.56 8.47 10.14
N ALA A 131 15.96 9.10 9.13
CA ALA A 131 16.60 9.41 7.86
C ALA A 131 16.95 10.91 7.79
N GLY A 132 18.22 11.22 8.09
CA GLY A 132 18.91 12.47 7.76
C GLY A 132 20.10 12.19 6.87
#